data_AF-Q6AIF7-F1
#
_entry.id   AF-Q6AIF7-F1
#
_cell.length_a   1.000
_cell.length_b   1.000
_cell.length_c   1.000
_cell.angle_alpha   90.00
_cell.angle_beta   90.00
_cell.angle_gamma   90.00
#
_symmetry.space_group_name_H-M   'P 1'
#
loop_
_entity.id
_entity.type
_entity.pdbx_description
1 polymer ?
#
loop_
_entity_poly.entity_id
_entity_poly.type
_entity_poly.pdbx_seq_one_letter_code
_entity_poly.pdbx_strand_id
1 'polypeptide(L)'
;MKKFLVALFAFYLLSTTTAQALTTEQTLACEAIMCLSTEERPVECGASVAHYFSIQRGFPTKTTRARKAFLNQCPTASETGMPTIVSSILANAKKL
;
A
#
# COMPACT_ATOMS: atom_id res chain seq x y z
N MET A 1 11.85 -12.86 -55.61
CA MET A 1 12.79 -12.17 -54.70
C MET A 1 12.04 -11.63 -53.48
N LYS A 2 11.71 -12.49 -52.50
CA LYS A 2 10.78 -12.17 -51.39
C LYS A 2 11.26 -12.80 -50.09
N LYS A 3 12.42 -12.35 -49.59
CA LYS A 3 13.01 -12.90 -48.35
C LYS A 3 13.69 -11.88 -47.43
N PHE A 4 13.69 -10.58 -47.76
CA PHE A 4 14.45 -9.58 -46.99
C PHE A 4 13.64 -8.60 -46.13
N LEU A 5 12.32 -8.74 -46.06
CA LEU A 5 11.47 -7.82 -45.27
C LEU A 5 11.06 -8.33 -43.88
N VAL A 6 11.51 -9.51 -43.46
CA VAL A 6 11.04 -10.14 -42.20
C VAL A 6 11.97 -9.88 -41.00
N ALA A 7 13.13 -9.25 -41.21
CA ALA A 7 14.16 -9.12 -40.18
C ALA A 7 14.14 -7.81 -39.35
N LEU A 8 13.01 -7.10 -39.27
CA LEU A 8 12.90 -5.85 -38.47
C LEU A 8 11.69 -5.80 -37.52
N PHE A 9 10.94 -6.91 -37.37
CA PHE A 9 9.72 -6.95 -36.55
C PHE A 9 9.79 -7.97 -35.40
N ALA A 10 10.95 -8.14 -34.78
CA ALA A 10 11.14 -9.07 -33.67
C ALA A 10 11.82 -8.44 -32.44
N PHE A 11 11.64 -7.14 -32.23
CA PHE A 11 11.92 -6.52 -30.93
C PHE A 11 10.59 -6.16 -30.27
N TYR A 12 9.77 -7.19 -30.03
CA TYR A 12 8.58 -7.04 -29.22
C TYR A 12 9.05 -6.83 -27.78
N LEU A 13 8.79 -5.62 -27.30
CA LEU A 13 9.01 -5.08 -25.95
C LEU A 13 8.93 -6.17 -24.86
N LEU A 14 10.08 -6.55 -24.30
CA LEU A 14 10.11 -7.14 -22.96
C LEU A 14 9.92 -5.99 -21.96
N SER A 15 8.67 -5.67 -21.62
CA SER A 15 8.36 -4.88 -20.44
C SER A 15 8.55 -5.78 -19.23
N THR A 16 9.75 -5.79 -18.65
CA THR A 16 9.97 -6.40 -17.33
C THR A 16 9.31 -5.51 -16.29
N THR A 17 8.05 -5.76 -15.96
CA THR A 17 7.41 -5.21 -14.77
C THR A 17 8.14 -5.79 -13.57
N THR A 18 9.09 -5.04 -13.02
CA THR A 18 9.74 -5.36 -11.76
C THR A 18 8.69 -5.15 -10.66
N ALA A 19 7.85 -6.15 -10.41
CA ALA A 19 7.06 -6.20 -9.20
C ALA A 19 8.09 -6.32 -8.06
N GLN A 20 8.44 -5.20 -7.42
CA GLN A 20 9.23 -5.23 -6.20
C GLN A 20 8.47 -6.10 -5.21
N ALA A 21 9.04 -7.23 -4.83
CA ALA A 21 8.46 -8.08 -3.80
C ALA A 21 8.43 -7.28 -2.50
N LEU A 22 7.25 -6.75 -2.17
CA LEU A 22 7.01 -6.10 -0.90
C LEU A 22 7.18 -7.16 0.20
N THR A 23 7.76 -6.76 1.33
CA THR A 23 7.70 -7.64 2.50
C THR A 23 6.24 -7.82 2.92
N THR A 24 5.94 -8.90 3.64
CA THR A 24 4.57 -9.15 4.12
C THR A 24 4.02 -7.96 4.91
N GLU A 25 4.85 -7.33 5.76
CA GLU A 25 4.47 -6.13 6.53
C GLU A 25 4.23 -4.90 5.64
N GLN A 26 5.03 -4.69 4.60
CA GLN A 26 4.82 -3.60 3.64
C GLN A 26 3.53 -3.79 2.85
N THR A 27 3.22 -5.03 2.49
CA THR A 27 1.98 -5.40 1.80
C THR A 27 0.77 -5.08 2.68
N LEU A 28 0.79 -5.53 3.94
CA LEU A 28 -0.25 -5.23 4.92
C LEU A 28 -0.41 -3.72 5.16
N ALA A 29 0.69 -2.97 5.18
CA ALA A 29 0.64 -1.51 5.37
C ALA A 29 -0.05 -0.80 4.20
N CYS A 30 0.31 -1.15 2.95
CA CYS A 30 -0.31 -0.55 1.77
C CYS A 30 -1.79 -0.92 1.65
N GLU A 31 -2.12 -2.19 1.90
CA GLU A 31 -3.50 -2.66 1.89
C GLU A 31 -4.31 -1.99 3.01
N ALA A 32 -3.74 -1.82 4.21
CA ALA A 32 -4.39 -1.07 5.28
C ALA A 32 -4.69 0.37 4.89
N ILE A 33 -3.77 1.08 4.20
CA ILE A 33 -4.05 2.44 3.71
C ILE A 33 -5.26 2.43 2.77
N MET A 34 -5.27 1.52 1.81
CA MET A 34 -6.35 1.45 0.83
C MET A 34 -7.69 1.10 1.49
N CYS A 35 -7.71 0.05 2.31
CA CYS A 35 -8.90 -0.43 3.03
C CYS A 35 -9.44 0.54 4.08
N LEU A 36 -8.59 1.38 4.69
CA LEU A 36 -9.03 2.41 5.65
C LEU A 36 -9.46 3.70 4.95
N SER A 37 -9.14 3.86 3.65
CA SER A 37 -9.59 4.97 2.83
C SER A 37 -10.96 4.71 2.19
N THR A 38 -11.46 3.47 2.23
CA THR A 38 -12.78 3.08 1.74
C THR A 38 -13.77 2.92 2.88
N GLU A 39 -15.04 3.20 2.61
CA GLU A 39 -16.12 2.89 3.57
C GLU A 39 -16.49 1.40 3.53
N GLU A 40 -16.33 0.76 2.38
CA GLU A 40 -16.61 -0.66 2.19
C GLU A 40 -15.39 -1.50 2.58
N ARG A 41 -15.61 -2.50 3.44
CA ARG A 41 -14.57 -3.39 3.95
C ARG A 41 -14.76 -4.81 3.39
N PRO A 42 -14.17 -5.12 2.24
CA PRO A 42 -14.19 -6.49 1.72
C PRO A 42 -13.44 -7.44 2.66
N VAL A 43 -13.75 -8.75 2.56
CA VAL A 43 -13.13 -9.80 3.38
C VAL A 43 -11.61 -9.82 3.26
N GLU A 44 -11.08 -9.47 2.08
CA GLU A 44 -9.66 -9.35 1.79
C GLU A 44 -8.94 -8.37 2.74
N CYS A 45 -9.61 -7.26 3.10
CA CYS A 45 -9.05 -6.24 4.00
C CYS A 45 -8.93 -6.70 5.46
N GLY A 46 -9.49 -7.86 5.83
CA GLY A 46 -9.62 -8.30 7.21
C GLY A 46 -8.27 -8.40 7.92
N ALA A 47 -7.24 -8.96 7.26
CA ALA A 47 -5.92 -9.14 7.85
C ALA A 47 -5.22 -7.79 8.11
N SER A 48 -5.20 -6.92 7.11
CA SER A 48 -4.52 -5.62 7.16
C SER A 48 -5.18 -4.66 8.15
N VAL A 49 -6.50 -4.62 8.18
CA VAL A 49 -7.27 -3.80 9.12
C VAL A 49 -7.12 -4.35 10.55
N ALA A 50 -7.19 -5.67 10.74
CA ALA A 50 -6.97 -6.29 12.05
C ALA A 50 -5.56 -5.98 12.58
N HIS A 51 -4.53 -6.05 11.73
CA HIS A 51 -3.17 -5.68 12.10
C HIS A 51 -3.07 -4.20 12.51
N TYR A 52 -3.68 -3.29 11.74
CA TYR A 52 -3.70 -1.87 12.09
C TYR A 52 -4.31 -1.59 13.47
N PHE A 53 -5.43 -2.26 13.79
CA PHE A 53 -6.13 -2.06 15.06
C PHE A 53 -5.52 -2.85 16.23
N SER A 54 -4.75 -3.92 15.97
CA SER A 54 -3.99 -4.64 16.98
C SER A 54 -2.79 -3.83 17.49
N ILE A 55 -2.29 -2.87 16.71
CA ILE A 55 -1.28 -1.90 17.16
C ILE A 55 -1.90 -1.00 18.22
N GLN A 56 -1.63 -1.34 19.48
CA GLN A 56 -2.02 -0.58 20.66
C GLN A 56 -0.83 -0.43 21.59
N ARG A 57 -0.68 0.77 22.15
CA ARG A 57 0.32 1.12 23.15
C ARG A 57 -0.40 1.72 24.35
N GLY A 58 0.24 1.73 25.52
CA GLY A 58 -0.39 2.22 26.76
C GLY A 58 -0.83 3.69 26.77
N PHE A 59 -0.55 4.47 25.72
CA PHE A 59 -1.00 5.85 25.58
C PHE A 59 -1.54 6.11 24.17
N PRO A 60 -2.66 6.83 23.98
CA PRO A 60 -3.23 7.10 22.66
C PRO A 60 -2.24 7.75 21.67
N THR A 61 -1.44 8.70 22.15
CA THR A 61 -0.40 9.35 21.34
C THR A 61 0.67 8.38 20.85
N LYS A 62 1.06 7.42 21.69
CA LYS A 62 1.99 6.35 21.33
C LYS A 62 1.36 5.37 20.33
N THR A 63 0.07 5.07 20.49
CA THR A 63 -0.69 4.24 19.55
C THR A 63 -0.79 4.90 18.18
N THR A 64 -1.19 6.18 18.11
CA THR A 64 -1.24 6.94 16.85
C THR A 64 0.13 7.01 16.17
N ARG A 65 1.21 7.25 16.93
CA ARG A 65 2.57 7.24 16.37
C ARG A 65 2.97 5.87 15.83
N ALA A 66 2.64 4.79 16.54
CA ALA A 66 2.93 3.42 16.10
C ALA A 66 2.12 3.05 14.85
N ARG A 67 0.84 3.39 14.80
CA ARG A 67 -0.01 3.22 13.61
C ARG A 67 0.51 4.02 12.42
N LYS A 68 0.93 5.27 12.62
CA LYS A 68 1.59 6.08 11.58
C LYS A 68 2.86 5.40 11.05
N ALA A 69 3.69 4.87 11.96
CA ALA A 69 4.93 4.18 11.57
C ALA A 69 4.65 2.91 10.76
N PHE A 70 3.60 2.16 11.10
CA PHE A 70 3.13 1.02 10.31
C PHE A 70 2.66 1.45 8.92
N LEU A 71 1.76 2.44 8.81
CA LEU A 71 1.29 2.93 7.50
C LEU A 71 2.46 3.45 6.63
N ASN A 72 3.46 4.09 7.24
CA ASN A 72 4.65 4.57 6.55
C ASN A 72 5.60 3.46 6.07
N GLN A 73 5.36 2.18 6.42
CA GLN A 73 6.08 1.07 5.79
C GLN A 73 5.65 0.90 4.32
N CYS A 74 4.48 1.37 3.94
CA CYS A 74 4.07 1.38 2.55
C CYS A 74 4.93 2.39 1.77
N PRO A 75 5.65 1.98 0.71
CA PRO A 75 6.50 2.90 -0.05
C PRO A 75 5.73 4.06 -0.68
N THR A 76 4.47 3.86 -1.05
CA THR A 76 3.61 4.92 -1.60
C THR A 76 3.17 5.92 -0.54
N ALA A 77 3.27 5.63 0.76
CA ALA A 77 2.86 6.55 1.83
C ALA A 77 3.66 7.87 1.82
N SER A 78 4.83 7.89 1.17
CA SER A 78 5.69 9.07 1.04
C SER A 78 5.45 9.88 -0.24
N GLU A 79 4.58 9.40 -1.15
CA GLU A 79 4.26 10.09 -2.39
C GLU A 79 3.43 11.37 -2.14
N THR A 80 3.45 12.29 -3.10
CA THR A 80 2.71 13.55 -3.00
C THR A 80 1.22 13.30 -2.74
N GLY A 81 0.68 13.88 -1.67
CA GLY A 81 -0.73 13.74 -1.28
C GLY A 81 -1.02 12.57 -0.34
N MET A 82 -0.20 11.52 -0.34
CA MET A 82 -0.38 10.35 0.53
C MET A 82 -0.22 10.65 2.04
N PRO A 83 0.69 11.54 2.49
CA PRO A 83 0.76 11.94 3.89
C PRO A 83 -0.55 12.52 4.43
N THR A 84 -1.33 13.20 3.59
CA THR A 84 -2.66 13.73 3.97
C THR A 84 -3.63 12.58 4.21
N ILE A 85 -3.65 11.57 3.36
CA ILE A 85 -4.48 10.37 3.52
C ILE A 85 -4.09 9.61 4.80
N VAL A 86 -2.80 9.40 5.04
CA VAL A 86 -2.31 8.78 6.28
C VAL A 86 -2.78 9.57 7.51
N SER A 87 -2.75 10.90 7.44
CA SER A 87 -3.21 11.75 8.54
C SER A 87 -4.73 11.68 8.76
N SER A 88 -5.53 11.58 7.70
CA SER A 88 -6.99 11.47 7.81
C SER A 88 -7.42 10.11 8.37
N ILE A 89 -6.76 9.03 7.97
CA ILE A 89 -6.95 7.68 8.55
C ILE A 89 -6.72 7.73 10.07
N LEU A 90 -5.60 8.33 10.52
CA LEU A 90 -5.27 8.43 11.94
C LEU A 90 -6.27 9.29 12.73
N ALA A 91 -6.81 10.34 12.12
CA ALA A 91 -7.83 11.19 12.72
C ALA A 91 -9.16 10.44 12.90
N ASN A 92 -9.58 9.69 11.88
CA ASN A 92 -10.82 8.89 11.91
C ASN A 92 -10.73 7.73 12.90
N ALA A 93 -9.56 7.09 13.02
CA ALA A 93 -9.33 6.00 13.96
C ALA A 93 -9.44 6.41 15.45
N LYS A 94 -9.51 7.70 15.76
CA LYS A 94 -9.78 8.22 17.12
C LYS A 94 -11.28 8.33 17.43
N LYS A 95 -12.13 8.28 16.39
CA LYS A 95 -13.59 8.45 16.51
C LYS A 95 -14.34 7.11 16.69
N LEU A 96 -13.68 5.99 16.36
CA LEU A 96 -14.11 4.62 16.65
C LEU A 96 -13.76 4.25 18.09
#